data_AF-A0A9P3ZZE7-F1
#
_entry.id   AF-A0A9P3ZZE7-F1
#
_cell.length_a   1.000
_cell.length_b   1.000
_cell.length_c   1.000
_cell.angle_alpha   90.00
_cell.angle_beta   90.00
_cell.angle_gamma   90.00
#
_symmetry.space_group_name_H-M   'P 1'
#
loop_
_entity.id
_entity.type
_entity.pdbx_description
1 polymer ?
#
loop_
_entity_poly.entity_id
_entity_poly.type
_entity_poly.pdbx_seq_one_letter_code
_entity_poly.pdbx_strand_id
1 'polypeptide(L)'
;MHTLSQKLNKLLSDRAELELSLARSLQKSILQEAIQGKLVPQIPEEGTAKELLEQIRQEKHNLAKEGKLKKSALSDSIIFKGDDNKYWEKNSKIEKDITDEIPFEIPDSWVWCRLSNLVLLLSGRDLELTQYNSVSNGIPYMTGASNFKNGILIKNRWTDTPIVISVLGDLLITCKGTIGEMAFNTIGDIHIARQIMAIRSSFVDLNYIQYYLSANLQVLQRQANSMIPGISRGTLLNAIVPLPPLMEQARIVAIIKHLASIMSR
;
A
#
# COMPACT_ATOMS: atom_id res chain seq x y z
N MET A 1 28.35 30.66 31.70
CA MET A 1 27.00 30.64 31.09
C MET A 1 26.99 30.02 29.69
N HIS A 2 27.92 30.36 28.78
CA HIS A 2 27.92 29.88 27.39
C HIS A 2 28.00 28.34 27.24
N THR A 3 28.83 27.67 28.07
CA THR A 3 29.02 26.21 28.06
C THR A 3 27.84 25.41 28.63
N LEU A 4 27.07 25.97 29.57
CA LEU A 4 25.87 25.33 30.13
C LEU A 4 24.70 25.40 29.13
N SER A 5 24.54 26.55 28.45
CA SER A 5 23.55 26.72 27.39
C SER A 5 23.81 25.77 26.21
N GLN A 6 25.06 25.61 25.78
CA GLN A 6 25.43 24.64 24.75
C GLN A 6 25.16 23.19 25.16
N LYS A 7 25.48 22.80 26.41
CA LYS A 7 25.17 21.47 26.93
C LYS A 7 23.67 21.21 26.99
N LEU A 8 22.88 22.20 27.43
CA LEU A 8 21.42 22.11 27.47
C LEU A 8 20.84 21.93 26.06
N ASN A 9 21.28 22.73 25.09
CA ASN A 9 20.82 22.62 23.70
C ASN A 9 21.15 21.24 23.10
N LYS A 10 22.34 20.71 23.39
CA LYS A 10 22.73 19.35 22.97
C LYS A 10 21.80 18.30 23.59
N LEU A 11 21.58 18.35 24.90
CA LEU A 11 20.69 17.39 25.59
C LEU A 11 19.25 17.46 25.07
N LEU A 12 18.74 18.64 24.74
CA LEU A 12 17.41 18.80 24.14
C LEU A 12 17.35 18.21 22.72
N SER A 13 18.41 18.38 21.92
CA SER A 13 18.52 17.76 20.59
C SER A 13 18.58 16.23 20.69
N ASP A 14 19.45 15.70 21.55
CA ASP A 14 19.63 14.26 21.75
C ASP A 14 18.31 13.62 22.24
N ARG A 15 17.59 14.30 23.14
CA ARG A 15 16.26 13.86 23.59
C ARG A 15 15.26 13.81 22.44
N ALA A 16 15.19 14.86 21.62
CA ALA A 16 14.27 14.90 20.48
C ALA A 16 14.57 13.80 19.45
N GLU A 17 15.85 13.52 19.19
CA GLU A 17 16.27 12.42 18.31
C GLU A 17 15.88 11.05 18.87
N LEU A 18 16.05 10.84 20.19
CA LEU A 18 15.64 9.61 20.86
C LEU A 18 14.12 9.42 20.82
N GLU A 19 13.34 10.46 21.10
CA GLU A 19 11.87 10.42 21.04
C GLU A 19 11.39 10.08 19.61
N LEU A 20 11.98 10.71 18.59
CA LEU A 20 11.69 10.42 17.17
C LEU A 20 12.08 8.99 16.77
N SER A 21 13.23 8.51 17.23
CA SER A 21 13.71 7.15 16.95
C SER A 21 12.80 6.09 17.58
N LEU A 22 12.42 6.30 18.84
CA LEU A 22 11.51 5.41 19.57
C LEU A 22 10.13 5.37 18.90
N ALA A 23 9.56 6.52 18.54
CA ALA A 23 8.27 6.60 17.86
C ALA A 23 8.29 5.82 16.53
N ARG A 24 9.35 5.97 15.72
CA ARG A 24 9.51 5.22 14.47
C ARG A 24 9.62 3.71 14.69
N SER A 25 10.39 3.29 15.70
CA SER A 25 10.55 1.88 16.03
C SER A 25 9.22 1.25 16.49
N LEU A 26 8.50 1.95 17.38
CA LEU A 26 7.20 1.52 17.87
C LEU A 26 6.18 1.43 16.73
N GLN A 27 6.11 2.44 15.86
CA GLN A 27 5.24 2.41 14.69
C GLN A 27 5.53 1.19 13.82
N LYS A 28 6.80 0.91 13.53
CA LYS A 28 7.20 -0.27 12.75
C LYS A 28 6.76 -1.57 13.43
N SER A 29 6.92 -1.68 14.76
CA SER A 29 6.48 -2.83 15.54
C SER A 29 4.97 -3.02 15.47
N ILE A 30 4.19 -1.95 15.65
CA ILE A 30 2.73 -1.99 15.58
C ILE A 30 2.26 -2.47 14.20
N LEU A 31 2.85 -1.94 13.13
CA LEU A 31 2.50 -2.36 11.77
C LEU A 31 2.90 -3.82 11.51
N GLN A 32 4.00 -4.29 12.07
CA GLN A 32 4.42 -5.69 11.96
C GLN A 32 3.45 -6.64 12.67
N GLU A 33 3.06 -6.32 13.91
CA GLU A 33 2.08 -7.10 14.68
C GLU A 33 0.70 -7.09 14.00
N ALA A 34 0.34 -5.97 13.37
CA ALA A 34 -0.89 -5.83 12.60
C ALA A 34 -0.96 -6.81 11.42
N ILE A 35 0.10 -6.88 10.60
CA ILE A 35 0.12 -7.76 9.42
C ILE A 35 0.35 -9.24 9.76
N GLN A 36 0.70 -9.56 11.00
CA GLN A 36 0.83 -10.92 11.51
C GLN A 36 -0.46 -11.42 12.20
N GLY A 37 -1.51 -10.59 12.27
CA GLY A 37 -2.76 -10.95 12.95
C GLY A 37 -2.66 -10.99 14.47
N LYS A 38 -1.68 -10.31 15.06
CA LYS A 38 -1.44 -10.31 16.51
C LYS A 38 -2.01 -9.08 17.22
N LEU A 39 -2.40 -8.06 16.46
CA LEU A 39 -2.86 -6.78 17.01
C LEU A 39 -4.31 -6.82 17.53
N VAL A 40 -5.14 -7.71 16.98
CA VAL A 40 -6.56 -7.86 17.33
C VAL A 40 -6.90 -9.33 17.55
N PRO A 41 -7.93 -9.67 18.33
CA PRO A 41 -8.39 -11.05 18.46
C PRO A 41 -9.09 -11.54 17.18
N GLN A 42 -8.99 -12.84 16.90
CA GLN A 42 -9.67 -13.51 15.78
C GLN A 42 -11.10 -13.87 16.21
N ILE A 43 -12.09 -13.44 15.43
CA ILE A 43 -13.52 -13.63 15.75
C ILE A 43 -14.09 -14.62 14.73
N PRO A 44 -14.46 -15.85 15.13
CA PRO A 44 -14.97 -16.89 14.21
C PRO A 44 -16.20 -16.46 13.41
N GLU A 45 -17.06 -15.63 13.99
CA GLU A 45 -18.28 -15.12 13.35
C GLU A 45 -18.01 -14.17 12.18
N GLU A 46 -16.79 -13.61 12.08
CA GLU A 46 -16.37 -12.76 10.96
C GLU A 46 -15.97 -13.57 9.71
N GLY A 47 -16.01 -14.90 9.78
CA GLY A 47 -15.71 -15.80 8.67
C GLY A 47 -14.22 -15.89 8.36
N THR A 48 -13.89 -16.31 7.13
CA THR A 48 -12.49 -16.50 6.71
C THR A 48 -12.12 -15.61 5.53
N ALA A 49 -10.85 -15.24 5.45
CA ALA A 49 -10.32 -14.48 4.32
C ALA A 49 -10.38 -15.26 3.00
N LYS A 50 -10.51 -16.59 3.05
CA LYS A 50 -10.73 -17.43 1.87
C LYS A 50 -12.05 -17.10 1.18
N GLU A 51 -13.12 -16.88 1.95
CA GLU A 51 -14.44 -16.50 1.43
C GLU A 51 -14.37 -15.10 0.79
N LEU A 52 -13.72 -14.15 1.46
CA LEU A 52 -13.49 -12.82 0.92
C LEU A 52 -12.70 -12.87 -0.40
N LEU A 53 -11.63 -13.66 -0.47
CA LEU A 53 -10.83 -13.79 -1.68
C LEU A 53 -11.62 -14.39 -2.85
N GLU A 54 -12.51 -15.34 -2.57
CA GLU A 54 -13.39 -15.91 -3.59
C GLU A 54 -14.42 -14.90 -4.08
N GLN A 55 -15.03 -14.12 -3.19
CA GLN A 55 -15.92 -13.00 -3.55
C GLN A 55 -15.19 -11.97 -4.43
N ILE A 56 -13.94 -11.61 -4.08
CA ILE A 56 -13.10 -10.70 -4.88
C ILE A 56 -12.91 -11.23 -6.30
N ARG A 57 -12.62 -12.52 -6.45
CA ARG A 57 -12.42 -13.14 -7.76
C ARG A 57 -13.69 -13.07 -8.58
N GLN A 58 -14.82 -13.49 -8.02
CA GLN A 58 -16.11 -13.49 -8.71
C GLN A 58 -16.49 -12.09 -9.19
N GLU A 59 -16.32 -11.09 -8.33
CA GLU A 59 -16.66 -9.71 -8.68
C GLU A 59 -15.72 -9.11 -9.72
N LYS A 60 -14.41 -9.43 -9.66
CA LYS A 60 -13.47 -9.08 -10.74
C LYS A 60 -13.85 -9.71 -12.07
N HIS A 61 -14.27 -10.99 -12.07
CA HIS A 61 -14.75 -11.66 -13.28
C HIS A 61 -16.02 -11.00 -13.83
N ASN A 62 -16.95 -10.58 -12.97
CA ASN A 62 -18.15 -9.82 -13.36
C ASN A 62 -17.78 -8.49 -14.01
N LEU A 63 -16.91 -7.70 -13.38
CA LEU A 63 -16.42 -6.43 -13.93
C LEU A 63 -15.70 -6.60 -15.27
N ALA A 64 -15.00 -7.73 -15.47
CA ALA A 64 -14.37 -8.05 -16.75
C ALA A 64 -15.40 -8.41 -17.84
N LYS A 65 -16.49 -9.10 -17.48
CA LYS A 65 -17.60 -9.39 -18.40
C LYS A 65 -18.35 -8.12 -18.80
N GLU A 66 -18.50 -7.17 -17.87
CA GLU A 66 -19.11 -5.86 -18.12
C GLU A 66 -18.18 -4.89 -18.90
N GLY A 67 -16.93 -5.27 -19.17
CA GLY A 67 -15.96 -4.42 -19.87
C GLY A 67 -15.36 -3.30 -19.03
N LYS A 68 -15.69 -3.22 -17.74
CA LYS A 68 -15.14 -2.24 -16.78
C LYS A 68 -13.72 -2.59 -16.32
N LEU A 69 -13.33 -3.87 -16.42
CA LEU A 69 -12.01 -4.37 -16.09
C LEU A 69 -11.37 -5.04 -17.30
N LYS A 70 -10.08 -4.75 -17.55
CA LYS A 70 -9.32 -5.47 -18.59
C LYS A 70 -9.09 -6.91 -18.16
N LYS A 71 -9.25 -7.87 -19.07
CA LYS A 71 -8.98 -9.30 -18.81
C LYS A 71 -7.56 -9.57 -18.32
N SER A 72 -6.59 -8.72 -18.70
CA SER A 72 -5.20 -8.82 -18.21
C SER A 72 -5.02 -8.46 -16.72
N ALA A 73 -6.05 -7.90 -16.07
CA ALA A 73 -6.05 -7.63 -14.63
C ALA A 73 -6.66 -8.76 -13.81
N LEU A 74 -7.19 -9.81 -14.46
CA LEU A 74 -7.60 -11.03 -13.81
C LEU A 74 -6.34 -11.84 -13.47
N SER A 75 -6.15 -12.09 -12.18
CA SER A 75 -5.13 -12.98 -11.65
C SER A 75 -5.87 -13.99 -10.78
N ASP A 76 -5.84 -15.26 -11.22
CA ASP A 76 -6.53 -16.35 -10.55
C ASP A 76 -5.54 -17.25 -9.76
N SER A 77 -4.36 -16.73 -9.39
CA SER A 77 -3.45 -17.51 -8.57
C SER A 77 -4.04 -17.72 -7.16
N ILE A 78 -3.86 -18.94 -6.66
CA ILE A 78 -4.27 -19.37 -5.33
C ILE A 78 -3.02 -19.80 -4.57
N ILE A 79 -2.80 -19.22 -3.41
CA ILE A 79 -1.77 -19.66 -2.47
C ILE A 79 -2.44 -20.54 -1.43
N PHE A 80 -1.88 -21.71 -1.17
CA PHE A 80 -2.36 -22.64 -0.15
C PHE A 80 -1.19 -23.35 0.52
N LYS A 81 -1.44 -23.89 1.72
CA LYS A 81 -0.49 -24.68 2.48
C LYS A 81 -0.76 -26.16 2.23
N GLY A 82 0.25 -26.91 1.80
CA GLY A 82 0.16 -28.36 1.56
C GLY A 82 0.34 -29.18 2.83
N ASP A 83 0.05 -30.48 2.74
CA ASP A 83 0.25 -31.44 3.84
C ASP A 83 1.74 -31.62 4.21
N ASP A 84 2.63 -31.23 3.30
CA ASP A 84 4.08 -31.16 3.48
C ASP A 84 4.54 -29.92 4.29
N ASN A 85 3.59 -29.15 4.83
CA ASN A 85 3.82 -27.89 5.56
C ASN A 85 4.46 -26.79 4.69
N LYS A 86 4.46 -26.94 3.37
CA LYS A 86 4.97 -25.95 2.41
C LYS A 86 3.86 -25.08 1.84
N TYR A 87 4.24 -23.92 1.32
CA TYR A 87 3.31 -23.03 0.63
C TYR A 87 3.46 -23.15 -0.89
N TRP A 88 2.33 -23.37 -1.55
CA TRP A 88 2.25 -23.56 -2.98
C TRP A 88 1.38 -22.48 -3.60
N GLU A 89 1.84 -21.91 -4.72
CA GLU A 89 1.04 -21.04 -5.57
C GLU A 89 0.65 -21.78 -6.85
N LYS A 90 -0.66 -21.86 -7.10
CA LYS A 90 -1.22 -22.51 -8.28
C LYS A 90 -1.97 -21.52 -9.14
N ASN A 91 -1.68 -21.53 -10.44
CA ASN A 91 -2.47 -20.87 -11.47
C ASN A 91 -2.86 -21.89 -12.56
N SER A 92 -3.54 -21.46 -13.62
CA SER A 92 -4.01 -22.35 -14.69
C SER A 92 -2.90 -23.11 -15.45
N LYS A 93 -1.62 -22.76 -15.26
CA LYS A 93 -0.50 -23.29 -16.04
C LYS A 93 0.61 -23.92 -15.18
N ILE A 94 0.80 -23.43 -13.96
CA ILE A 94 1.97 -23.73 -13.13
C ILE A 94 1.52 -23.87 -11.67
N GLU A 95 2.15 -24.81 -10.99
CA GLU A 95 2.14 -24.97 -9.54
C GLU A 95 3.59 -24.83 -9.05
N LYS A 96 3.83 -23.89 -8.15
CA LYS A 96 5.17 -23.48 -7.72
C LYS A 96 5.25 -23.47 -6.19
N ASP A 97 6.31 -24.07 -5.65
CA ASP A 97 6.71 -23.90 -4.24
C ASP A 97 7.16 -22.44 -4.02
N ILE A 98 6.50 -21.76 -3.08
CA ILE A 98 6.78 -20.37 -2.70
C ILE A 98 7.07 -20.25 -1.21
N THR A 99 7.42 -21.36 -0.54
CA THR A 99 7.67 -21.39 0.91
C THR A 99 8.71 -20.35 1.35
N ASP A 100 9.77 -20.16 0.56
CA ASP A 100 10.82 -19.16 0.82
C ASP A 100 10.35 -17.71 0.65
N GLU A 101 9.19 -17.47 0.02
CA GLU A 101 8.59 -16.14 -0.11
C GLU A 101 7.69 -15.80 1.10
N ILE A 102 7.36 -16.76 1.97
CA ILE A 102 6.47 -16.56 3.12
C ILE A 102 7.27 -16.10 4.35
N PRO A 103 7.08 -14.86 4.82
CA PRO A 103 7.97 -14.27 5.83
C PRO A 103 7.65 -14.68 7.27
N PHE A 104 6.41 -15.13 7.55
CA PHE A 104 5.92 -15.45 8.88
C PHE A 104 4.64 -16.28 8.83
N GLU A 105 4.22 -16.81 9.98
CA GLU A 105 2.93 -17.48 10.14
C GLU A 105 1.79 -16.47 10.34
N ILE A 106 0.61 -16.83 9.84
CA ILE A 106 -0.62 -16.05 9.94
C ILE A 106 -1.71 -16.89 10.62
N PRO A 107 -2.76 -16.27 11.20
CA PRO A 107 -3.89 -17.00 11.75
C PRO A 107 -4.59 -17.88 10.71
N ASP A 108 -5.22 -18.98 11.15
CA ASP A 108 -5.94 -19.91 10.25
C ASP A 108 -7.13 -19.26 9.52
N SER A 109 -7.70 -18.19 10.07
CA SER A 109 -8.75 -17.40 9.43
C SER A 109 -8.24 -16.54 8.26
N TRP A 110 -6.92 -16.36 8.14
CA TRP A 110 -6.29 -15.52 7.12
C TRP A 110 -5.81 -16.35 5.93
N VAL A 111 -5.54 -15.69 4.81
CA VAL A 111 -4.93 -16.32 3.65
C VAL A 111 -3.80 -15.47 3.08
N TRP A 112 -2.78 -16.11 2.55
CA TRP A 112 -1.82 -15.45 1.68
C TRP A 112 -2.41 -15.26 0.29
N CYS A 113 -2.19 -14.11 -0.33
CA CYS A 113 -2.55 -13.86 -1.73
C CYS A 113 -1.59 -12.86 -2.37
N ARG A 114 -1.61 -12.74 -3.70
CA ARG A 114 -0.85 -11.69 -4.39
C ARG A 114 -1.65 -10.39 -4.35
N LEU A 115 -0.99 -9.24 -4.20
CA LEU A 115 -1.67 -7.93 -4.21
C LEU A 115 -2.50 -7.73 -5.50
N SER A 116 -2.06 -8.30 -6.62
CA SER A 116 -2.81 -8.32 -7.88
C SER A 116 -4.20 -8.96 -7.80
N ASN A 117 -4.44 -9.89 -6.87
CA ASN A 117 -5.78 -10.42 -6.62
C ASN A 117 -6.67 -9.34 -5.99
N LEU A 118 -6.13 -8.50 -5.11
CA LEU A 118 -6.90 -7.57 -4.27
C LEU A 118 -7.19 -6.21 -4.93
N VAL A 119 -6.33 -5.75 -5.83
CA VAL A 119 -6.37 -4.35 -6.31
C VAL A 119 -6.36 -4.24 -7.85
N LEU A 120 -6.76 -3.06 -8.34
CA LEU A 120 -6.43 -2.54 -9.65
C LEU A 120 -5.31 -1.51 -9.47
N LEU A 121 -4.22 -1.67 -10.22
CA LEU A 121 -3.09 -0.75 -10.20
C LEU A 121 -3.08 0.10 -11.48
N LEU A 122 -3.03 1.41 -11.36
CA LEU A 122 -2.83 2.35 -12.46
C LEU A 122 -1.40 2.89 -12.40
N SER A 123 -0.69 2.85 -13.52
CA SER A 123 0.66 3.42 -13.63
C SER A 123 0.56 4.75 -14.36
N GLY A 124 1.03 5.83 -13.74
CA GLY A 124 0.89 7.17 -14.30
C GLY A 124 1.73 7.40 -15.56
N ARG A 125 1.49 8.53 -16.21
CA ARG A 125 2.13 8.94 -17.46
C ARG A 125 2.46 10.43 -17.42
N ASP A 126 3.69 10.77 -17.79
CA ASP A 126 4.09 12.17 -17.86
C ASP A 126 3.39 12.87 -19.03
N LEU A 127 3.04 14.13 -18.79
CA LEU A 127 2.58 15.07 -19.80
C LEU A 127 3.74 15.96 -20.28
N GLU A 128 3.66 16.40 -21.52
CA GLU A 128 4.55 17.42 -22.09
C GLU A 128 4.28 18.80 -21.49
N LEU A 129 5.25 19.70 -21.57
CA LEU A 129 5.15 21.06 -21.01
C LEU A 129 3.95 21.85 -21.54
N THR A 130 3.53 21.57 -22.78
CA THR A 130 2.40 22.21 -23.45
C THR A 130 1.04 21.70 -22.97
N GLN A 131 1.00 20.57 -22.25
CA GLN A 131 -0.22 19.89 -21.83
C GLN A 131 -0.61 20.17 -20.37
N TYR A 132 0.14 21.02 -19.67
CA TYR A 132 -0.18 21.40 -18.30
C TYR A 132 0.17 22.85 -17.99
N ASN A 133 -0.45 23.38 -16.95
CA ASN A 133 -0.33 24.76 -16.53
C ASN A 133 -0.21 24.88 -14.99
N SER A 134 0.11 26.08 -14.53
CA SER A 134 0.19 26.44 -13.10
C SER A 134 -0.93 27.40 -12.66
N VAL A 135 -1.95 27.63 -13.51
CA VAL A 135 -3.01 28.63 -13.28
C VAL A 135 -4.34 28.01 -12.87
N SER A 136 -4.32 26.80 -12.32
CA SER A 136 -5.53 26.10 -11.85
C SER A 136 -6.60 25.82 -12.91
N ASN A 137 -6.22 25.72 -14.19
CA ASN A 137 -7.15 25.35 -15.26
C ASN A 137 -7.10 23.83 -15.52
N GLY A 138 -8.25 23.16 -15.41
CA GLY A 138 -8.38 21.71 -15.59
C GLY A 138 -8.26 20.90 -14.30
N ILE A 139 -7.93 19.61 -14.40
CA ILE A 139 -7.77 18.73 -13.23
C ILE A 139 -6.34 18.77 -12.69
N PRO A 140 -6.12 18.58 -11.38
CA PRO A 140 -4.78 18.59 -10.82
C PRO A 140 -3.86 17.51 -11.41
N TYR A 141 -2.60 17.86 -11.62
CA TYR A 141 -1.56 16.98 -12.15
C TYR A 141 -0.49 16.71 -11.08
N MET A 142 -0.43 15.46 -10.61
CA MET A 142 0.54 14.99 -9.63
C MET A 142 1.77 14.42 -10.34
N THR A 143 2.94 15.01 -10.09
CA THR A 143 4.17 14.73 -10.83
C THR A 143 5.17 13.83 -10.11
N GLY A 144 5.07 13.74 -8.79
CA GLY A 144 5.96 12.92 -7.97
C GLY A 144 5.84 13.28 -6.48
N ALA A 145 6.89 12.97 -5.73
CA ALA A 145 6.90 13.12 -4.27
C ALA A 145 6.71 14.56 -3.75
N SER A 146 7.03 15.58 -4.54
CA SER A 146 6.76 16.98 -4.16
C SER A 146 5.27 17.30 -4.01
N ASN A 147 4.39 16.44 -4.53
CA ASN A 147 2.95 16.53 -4.35
C ASN A 147 2.46 15.81 -3.09
N PHE A 148 3.34 15.25 -2.26
CA PHE A 148 3.00 14.55 -1.02
C PHE A 148 3.61 15.30 0.17
N LYS A 149 2.81 15.54 1.21
CA LYS A 149 3.29 16.11 2.46
C LYS A 149 2.52 15.51 3.63
N ASN A 150 3.19 14.71 4.44
CA ASN A 150 2.62 14.07 5.63
C ASN A 150 1.31 13.32 5.32
N GLY A 151 1.27 12.56 4.22
CA GLY A 151 0.09 11.81 3.80
C GLY A 151 -1.02 12.64 3.13
N ILE A 152 -0.79 13.93 2.87
CA ILE A 152 -1.73 14.83 2.18
C ILE A 152 -1.21 15.19 0.79
N LEU A 153 -2.11 15.27 -0.18
CA LEU A 153 -1.79 15.68 -1.54
C LEU A 153 -1.77 17.21 -1.70
N ILE A 154 -0.73 17.71 -2.36
CA ILE A 154 -0.53 19.13 -2.67
C ILE A 154 -0.68 19.35 -4.17
N LYS A 155 -1.59 20.26 -4.55
CA LYS A 155 -1.81 20.68 -5.94
C LYS A 155 -0.90 21.85 -6.29
N ASN A 156 -0.20 21.76 -7.42
CA ASN A 156 0.62 22.86 -7.95
C ASN A 156 0.67 22.91 -9.49
N ARG A 157 0.03 21.96 -10.17
CA ARG A 157 -0.07 21.86 -11.64
C ARG A 157 -1.44 21.32 -12.01
N TRP A 158 -1.91 21.66 -13.21
CA TRP A 158 -3.21 21.26 -13.74
C TRP A 158 -3.14 20.96 -15.24
N THR A 159 -4.05 20.14 -15.73
CA THR A 159 -4.17 19.76 -17.15
C THR A 159 -5.63 19.66 -17.55
N ASP A 160 -5.94 20.08 -18.77
CA ASP A 160 -7.23 19.89 -19.44
C ASP A 160 -7.25 18.64 -20.35
N THR A 161 -6.11 17.98 -20.50
CA THR A 161 -5.90 16.82 -21.39
C THR A 161 -5.33 15.62 -20.61
N PRO A 162 -5.99 15.15 -19.53
CA PRO A 162 -5.50 14.06 -18.70
C PRO A 162 -5.48 12.73 -19.45
N ILE A 163 -4.54 11.84 -19.08
CA ILE A 163 -4.39 10.52 -19.71
C ILE A 163 -4.63 9.38 -18.72
N VAL A 164 -4.15 9.52 -17.48
CA VAL A 164 -4.26 8.50 -16.43
C VAL A 164 -4.87 9.14 -15.19
N ILE A 165 -6.15 8.85 -14.99
CA ILE A 165 -6.95 9.49 -13.94
C ILE A 165 -7.01 8.58 -12.71
N SER A 166 -6.50 9.08 -11.58
CA SER A 166 -6.86 8.59 -10.27
C SER A 166 -8.10 9.33 -9.78
N VAL A 167 -8.98 8.61 -9.07
CA VAL A 167 -10.26 9.12 -8.58
C VAL A 167 -10.26 9.16 -7.05
N LEU A 168 -11.28 9.80 -6.48
CA LEU A 168 -11.46 9.91 -5.03
C LEU A 168 -11.37 8.52 -4.35
N GLY A 169 -10.57 8.45 -3.28
CA GLY A 169 -10.38 7.24 -2.48
C GLY A 169 -9.25 6.32 -2.94
N ASP A 170 -8.67 6.51 -4.12
CA ASP A 170 -7.48 5.76 -4.54
C ASP A 170 -6.31 6.01 -3.57
N LEU A 171 -5.54 4.96 -3.27
CA LEU A 171 -4.27 5.09 -2.56
C LEU A 171 -3.15 5.35 -3.57
N LEU A 172 -2.51 6.51 -3.49
CA LEU A 172 -1.35 6.83 -4.32
C LEU A 172 -0.07 6.41 -3.63
N ILE A 173 0.90 5.93 -4.41
CA ILE A 173 2.25 5.61 -3.95
C ILE A 173 3.29 6.13 -4.94
N THR A 174 4.36 6.76 -4.44
CA THR A 174 5.51 7.13 -5.27
C THR A 174 6.44 5.94 -5.49
N CYS A 175 6.85 5.73 -6.74
CA CYS A 175 7.59 4.54 -7.15
C CYS A 175 8.97 4.82 -7.75
N LYS A 176 9.31 6.09 -7.99
CA LYS A 176 10.61 6.57 -8.49
C LYS A 176 10.95 7.91 -7.82
N GLY A 177 12.25 8.24 -7.74
CA GLY A 177 12.71 9.42 -6.99
C GLY A 177 12.65 9.14 -5.48
N THR A 178 11.88 9.91 -4.73
CA THR A 178 11.51 9.54 -3.35
C THR A 178 10.45 8.46 -3.39
N ILE A 179 10.77 7.26 -2.89
CA ILE A 179 9.94 6.07 -3.01
C ILE A 179 9.16 5.83 -1.72
N GLY A 180 7.88 5.47 -1.86
CA GLY A 180 7.03 5.01 -0.77
C GLY A 180 6.28 6.11 -0.03
N GLU A 181 6.32 7.36 -0.52
CA GLU A 181 5.35 8.36 -0.09
C GLU A 181 3.97 7.90 -0.52
N MET A 182 3.03 7.90 0.44
CA MET A 182 1.68 7.41 0.23
C MET A 182 0.65 8.41 0.74
N ALA A 183 -0.42 8.58 -0.01
CA ALA A 183 -1.54 9.42 0.38
C ALA A 183 -2.83 8.93 -0.30
N PHE A 184 -3.94 9.07 0.40
CA PHE A 184 -5.25 8.87 -0.22
C PHE A 184 -5.61 10.07 -1.08
N ASN A 185 -6.18 9.81 -2.25
CA ASN A 185 -6.75 10.85 -3.08
C ASN A 185 -8.04 11.38 -2.45
N THR A 186 -7.96 12.56 -1.85
CA THR A 186 -9.09 13.28 -1.25
C THR A 186 -9.61 14.44 -2.13
N ILE A 187 -9.07 14.57 -3.34
CA ILE A 187 -9.30 15.74 -4.21
C ILE A 187 -10.44 15.48 -5.21
N GLY A 188 -10.54 14.26 -5.75
CA GLY A 188 -11.41 13.93 -6.88
C GLY A 188 -10.57 13.42 -8.05
N ASP A 189 -10.93 13.78 -9.28
CA ASP A 189 -10.16 13.39 -10.46
C ASP A 189 -8.82 14.12 -10.51
N ILE A 190 -7.73 13.35 -10.60
CA ILE A 190 -6.37 13.87 -10.75
C ILE A 190 -5.61 13.06 -11.81
N HIS A 191 -4.78 13.73 -12.60
CA HIS A 191 -3.84 13.06 -13.49
C HIS A 191 -2.55 12.73 -12.74
N ILE A 192 -2.02 11.51 -12.92
CA ILE A 192 -0.78 11.06 -12.26
C ILE A 192 0.35 10.80 -13.26
N ALA A 193 1.55 11.28 -12.92
CA ALA A 193 2.80 11.11 -13.67
C ALA A 193 3.42 9.72 -13.50
N ARG A 194 4.45 9.41 -14.29
CA ARG A 194 5.13 8.10 -14.31
C ARG A 194 5.78 7.69 -12.98
N GLN A 195 5.97 8.64 -12.06
CA GLN A 195 6.55 8.40 -10.74
C GLN A 195 5.52 7.98 -9.69
N ILE A 196 4.24 7.99 -10.04
CA ILE A 196 3.14 7.68 -9.13
C ILE A 196 2.34 6.51 -9.69
N MET A 197 1.93 5.60 -8.80
CA MET A 197 0.92 4.59 -9.09
C MET A 197 -0.31 4.82 -8.21
N ALA A 198 -1.50 4.56 -8.74
CA ALA A 198 -2.74 4.57 -7.97
C ALA A 198 -3.22 3.14 -7.76
N ILE A 199 -3.46 2.79 -6.49
CA ILE A 199 -4.00 1.51 -6.03
C ILE A 199 -5.48 1.72 -5.74
N ARG A 200 -6.33 0.99 -6.46
CA ARG A 200 -7.78 1.02 -6.32
C ARG A 200 -8.30 -0.33 -5.90
N SER A 201 -9.19 -0.38 -4.93
CA SER A 201 -9.97 -1.57 -4.62
C SER A 201 -11.32 -1.18 -4.04
N SER A 202 -12.33 -2.00 -4.33
CA SER A 202 -13.66 -1.93 -3.72
C SER A 202 -13.94 -3.12 -2.80
N PHE A 203 -12.93 -3.98 -2.59
CA PHE A 203 -13.13 -5.27 -1.94
C PHE A 203 -12.35 -5.45 -0.64
N VAL A 204 -11.32 -4.62 -0.45
CA VAL A 204 -10.47 -4.63 0.75
C VAL A 204 -10.34 -3.21 1.29
N ASP A 205 -10.07 -3.09 2.59
CA ASP A 205 -9.79 -1.77 3.17
C ASP A 205 -8.42 -1.29 2.69
N LEU A 206 -8.40 -0.23 1.89
CA LEU A 206 -7.14 0.34 1.39
C LEU A 206 -6.26 0.90 2.50
N ASN A 207 -6.78 1.24 3.68
CA ASN A 207 -5.96 1.59 4.85
C ASN A 207 -5.13 0.38 5.29
N TYR A 208 -5.72 -0.82 5.31
CA TYR A 208 -4.98 -2.04 5.62
C TYR A 208 -3.87 -2.28 4.60
N ILE A 209 -4.17 -2.10 3.30
CA ILE A 209 -3.15 -2.19 2.23
C ILE A 209 -2.04 -1.14 2.42
N GLN A 210 -2.38 0.10 2.77
CA GLN A 210 -1.40 1.14 3.08
C GLN A 210 -0.48 0.71 4.23
N TYR A 211 -1.04 0.18 5.33
CA TYR A 211 -0.26 -0.29 6.48
C TYR A 211 0.66 -1.47 6.12
N TYR A 212 0.18 -2.43 5.34
CA TYR A 212 1.01 -3.51 4.82
C TYR A 212 2.18 -2.98 3.98
N LEU A 213 1.91 -2.05 3.06
CA LEU A 213 2.95 -1.46 2.21
C LEU A 213 3.95 -0.66 3.05
N SER A 214 3.50 0.09 4.05
CA SER A 214 4.37 0.82 4.98
C SER A 214 5.29 -0.13 5.77
N ALA A 215 4.78 -1.28 6.23
CA ALA A 215 5.57 -2.27 6.95
C ALA A 215 6.63 -2.94 6.05
N ASN A 216 6.29 -3.19 4.77
CA ASN A 216 7.09 -3.99 3.85
C ASN A 216 7.86 -3.16 2.81
N LEU A 217 7.82 -1.83 2.86
CA LEU A 217 8.40 -0.96 1.83
C LEU A 217 9.87 -1.27 1.54
N GLN A 218 10.67 -1.50 2.58
CA GLN A 218 12.10 -1.83 2.44
C GLN A 218 12.32 -3.18 1.74
N VAL A 219 11.46 -4.16 1.99
CA VAL A 219 11.53 -5.49 1.36
C VAL A 219 11.16 -5.35 -0.12
N LEU A 220 10.08 -4.64 -0.42
CA LEU A 220 9.64 -4.36 -1.79
C LEU A 220 10.69 -3.61 -2.60
N GLN A 221 11.41 -2.67 -1.99
CA GLN A 221 12.51 -1.96 -2.64
C GLN A 221 13.69 -2.89 -2.96
N ARG A 222 14.05 -3.81 -2.06
CA ARG A 222 15.14 -4.78 -2.30
C ARG A 222 14.80 -5.79 -3.41
N GLN A 223 13.53 -6.18 -3.51
CA GLN A 223 13.06 -7.09 -4.54
C GLN A 223 12.96 -6.45 -5.93
N ALA A 224 12.97 -5.12 -6.02
CA ALA A 224 13.06 -4.41 -7.29
C ALA A 224 14.50 -4.54 -7.84
N ASN A 225 14.78 -5.66 -8.53
CA ASN A 225 16.05 -5.98 -9.20
C ASN A 225 16.37 -5.04 -10.39
N SER A 226 16.37 -3.72 -10.18
CA SER A 226 16.67 -2.73 -11.21
C SER A 226 17.90 -1.90 -10.83
N MET A 227 18.73 -1.55 -11.81
CA MET A 227 19.82 -0.58 -11.65
C MET A 227 19.33 0.81 -11.22
N ILE A 228 18.03 1.11 -11.38
CA ILE A 228 17.41 2.37 -10.98
C ILE A 228 16.58 2.14 -9.71
N PRO A 229 16.88 2.82 -8.59
CA PRO A 229 16.09 2.71 -7.36
C PRO A 229 14.61 3.02 -7.63
N GLY A 230 13.71 2.10 -7.25
CA GLY A 230 12.28 2.24 -7.50
C GLY A 230 11.47 1.03 -7.06
N ILE A 231 10.15 1.13 -7.11
CA ILE A 231 9.25 -0.03 -6.98
C ILE A 231 8.57 -0.23 -8.33
N SER A 232 8.79 -1.38 -8.97
CA SER A 232 8.16 -1.67 -10.24
C SER A 232 6.68 -2.04 -10.06
N ARG A 233 5.89 -1.86 -11.14
CA ARG A 233 4.49 -2.33 -11.18
C ARG A 233 4.39 -3.83 -10.85
N GLY A 234 5.29 -4.65 -11.40
CA GLY A 234 5.33 -6.09 -11.19
C GLY A 234 5.65 -6.43 -9.73
N THR A 235 6.60 -5.72 -9.11
CA THR A 235 6.96 -5.89 -7.70
C THR A 235 5.77 -5.66 -6.78
N LEU A 236 4.99 -4.58 -6.99
CA LEU A 236 3.77 -4.35 -6.20
C LEU A 236 2.73 -5.45 -6.46
N LEU A 237 2.40 -5.73 -7.72
CA LEU A 237 1.35 -6.70 -8.06
C LEU A 237 1.65 -8.12 -7.59
N ASN A 238 2.93 -8.50 -7.51
CA ASN A 238 3.38 -9.81 -7.05
C ASN A 238 3.70 -9.84 -5.55
N ALA A 239 3.56 -8.75 -4.81
CA ALA A 239 3.76 -8.75 -3.37
C ALA A 239 2.81 -9.77 -2.70
N ILE A 240 3.34 -10.57 -1.76
CA ILE A 240 2.57 -11.54 -0.98
C ILE A 240 1.96 -10.82 0.23
N VAL A 241 0.64 -10.70 0.22
CA VAL A 241 -0.15 -9.96 1.22
C VAL A 241 -0.88 -10.96 2.12
N PRO A 242 -0.78 -10.82 3.46
CA PRO A 242 -1.61 -11.57 4.37
C PRO A 242 -2.99 -10.90 4.40
N LEU A 243 -4.03 -11.59 3.94
CA LEU A 243 -5.39 -11.06 3.88
C LEU A 243 -6.19 -11.56 5.11
N PRO A 244 -6.68 -10.67 5.98
CA PRO A 244 -7.67 -10.98 7.02
C PRO A 244 -9.10 -10.97 6.46
N PRO A 245 -10.09 -11.51 7.20
CA PRO A 245 -11.50 -11.19 7.01
C PRO A 245 -11.75 -9.67 6.99
N LEU A 246 -12.76 -9.21 6.24
CA LEU A 246 -12.98 -7.77 6.01
C LEU A 246 -13.27 -7.00 7.31
N MET A 247 -14.00 -7.60 8.25
CA MET A 247 -14.27 -6.98 9.54
C MET A 247 -13.01 -6.90 10.40
N GLU A 248 -12.16 -7.92 10.37
CA GLU A 248 -10.86 -7.90 11.06
C GLU A 248 -9.93 -6.82 10.48
N GLN A 249 -9.92 -6.60 9.16
CA GLN A 249 -9.20 -5.48 8.53
C GLN A 249 -9.62 -4.13 9.15
N ALA A 250 -10.93 -3.89 9.28
CA ALA A 250 -11.45 -2.66 9.86
C ALA A 250 -11.05 -2.49 11.33
N ARG A 251 -11.05 -3.58 12.13
CA ARG A 251 -10.60 -3.56 13.52
C ARG A 251 -9.10 -3.26 13.64
N ILE A 252 -8.27 -3.87 12.80
CA ILE A 252 -6.82 -3.58 12.73
C ILE A 252 -6.60 -2.10 12.42
N VAL A 253 -7.27 -1.58 11.39
CA VAL A 253 -7.17 -0.17 10.99
C VAL A 253 -7.59 0.76 12.12
N ALA A 254 -8.67 0.44 12.83
CA ALA A 254 -9.15 1.23 13.97
C ALA A 254 -8.12 1.29 15.11
N ILE A 255 -7.51 0.15 15.48
CA ILE A 255 -6.49 0.11 16.53
C ILE A 255 -5.23 0.88 16.12
N ILE A 256 -4.74 0.73 14.89
CA ILE A 256 -3.56 1.47 14.43
C ILE A 256 -3.82 2.98 14.47
N LYS A 257 -4.99 3.43 14.02
CA LYS A 257 -5.39 4.86 14.09
C LYS A 257 -5.46 5.35 15.53
N HIS A 258 -6.00 4.54 16.44
CA HIS A 258 -6.06 4.86 17.86
C HIS A 258 -4.66 5.01 18.47
N LEU A 259 -3.77 4.04 18.24
CA LEU A 259 -2.39 4.08 18.74
C LEU A 259 -1.60 5.25 18.17
N ALA A 260 -1.76 5.54 16.87
CA ALA A 260 -1.13 6.69 16.23
C ALA A 260 -1.59 8.02 16.85
N SER A 261 -2.87 8.15 17.20
CA SER A 261 -3.40 9.34 17.90
C SER A 261 -2.86 9.51 19.31
N ILE A 262 -2.42 8.44 19.98
CA ILE A 262 -1.77 8.53 21.29
C ILE A 262 -0.33 8.97 21.12
N MET A 263 0.38 8.42 20.12
CA MET A 263 1.78 8.73 19.84
C MET A 263 2.01 10.14 19.30
N SER A 264 0.98 10.77 18.73
CA SER A 264 1.06 12.14 18.21
C SER A 264 0.75 13.24 19.24
N ARG A 265 0.46 12.86 20.50
CA ARG A 265 0.26 13.78 21.62
C ARG A 265 1.56 14.03 22.35
#